data_AF-A0A353WWB2-F1
#
_entry.id   AF-A0A353WWB2-F1
#
_cell.length_a   1.000
_cell.length_b   1.000
_cell.length_c   1.000
_cell.angle_alpha   90.00
_cell.angle_beta   90.00
_cell.angle_gamma   90.00
#
_symmetry.space_group_name_H-M   'P 1'
#
loop_
_entity.id
_entity.type
_entity.pdbx_description
1 polymer ?
#
loop_
_entity_poly.entity_id
_entity_poly.type
_entity_poly.pdbx_seq_one_letter_code
_entity_poly.pdbx_strand_id
1 'polypeptide(L)'
;MIAGYLSCPTIFYCLHFYLNSTQKDMRTIPVLLLIAIISFYACQPTSDKGHHHNLYESVFNPPAEGFNLEASDSIAIALADSVMQASGGRKAWDDTHYVSWNFFGFRTLLWDKYTNWVRLDFPSDSLVALVQIDSLDGKVMK
;
A
#
# COMPACT_ATOMS: atom_id res chain seq x y z
N MET A 1 3.76 -38.89 -8.02
CA MET A 1 3.13 -38.61 -9.33
C MET A 1 1.72 -39.19 -9.28
N ILE A 2 0.74 -38.40 -8.84
CA ILE A 2 -0.67 -38.78 -8.85
C ILE A 2 -1.43 -37.55 -9.34
N ALA A 3 -1.85 -37.59 -10.60
CA ALA A 3 -2.79 -36.65 -11.18
C ALA A 3 -4.20 -37.18 -10.87
N GLY A 4 -4.92 -36.49 -10.00
CA GLY A 4 -6.35 -36.71 -9.79
C GLY A 4 -7.13 -35.73 -10.68
N TYR A 5 -7.57 -36.19 -11.85
CA TYR A 5 -8.59 -35.48 -12.62
C TYR A 5 -9.96 -35.94 -12.13
N LEU A 6 -10.64 -35.08 -11.40
CA LEU A 6 -12.08 -35.18 -11.18
C LEU A 6 -12.79 -34.67 -12.43
N SER A 7 -13.44 -35.60 -13.08
CA SER A 7 -14.42 -35.46 -14.15
C SER A 7 -15.63 -34.64 -13.67
N CYS A 8 -15.90 -33.51 -14.34
CA CYS A 8 -17.18 -32.81 -14.26
C CYS A 8 -17.92 -32.99 -15.60
N PRO A 9 -18.93 -33.88 -15.67
CA PRO A 9 -19.57 -34.26 -16.94
C PRO A 9 -20.65 -33.26 -17.42
N THR A 10 -20.82 -32.12 -16.77
CA THR A 10 -21.91 -31.17 -17.09
C THR A 10 -21.54 -30.08 -18.10
N ILE A 11 -20.24 -29.86 -18.37
CA ILE A 11 -19.80 -28.83 -19.33
C ILE A 11 -19.92 -29.31 -20.79
N PHE A 12 -19.78 -30.62 -21.04
CA PHE A 12 -19.75 -31.14 -22.42
C PHE A 12 -21.09 -31.06 -23.16
N TYR A 13 -22.22 -31.13 -22.44
CA TYR A 13 -23.53 -31.03 -23.09
C TYR A 13 -23.96 -29.59 -23.37
N CYS A 14 -23.43 -28.61 -22.63
CA CYS A 14 -23.77 -27.20 -22.87
C CYS A 14 -23.01 -26.65 -24.09
N LEU A 15 -21.75 -27.06 -24.29
CA LEU A 15 -20.96 -26.61 -25.44
C LEU A 15 -21.45 -27.21 -26.77
N HIS A 16 -21.95 -28.45 -26.75
CA HIS A 16 -22.37 -29.13 -27.99
C HIS A 16 -23.73 -28.66 -28.52
N PHE A 17 -24.63 -28.16 -27.65
CA PHE A 17 -25.87 -27.52 -28.11
C PHE A 17 -25.63 -26.09 -28.62
N TYR A 18 -24.66 -25.37 -28.04
CA TYR A 18 -24.31 -24.02 -28.48
C TYR A 18 -23.54 -23.99 -29.81
N LEU A 19 -22.68 -24.99 -30.06
CA LEU A 19 -21.93 -25.10 -31.33
C LEU A 19 -22.79 -25.50 -32.54
N ASN A 20 -24.03 -25.94 -32.35
CA ASN A 20 -24.90 -26.38 -33.45
C ASN A 20 -25.94 -25.31 -33.88
N SER A 21 -26.09 -24.20 -33.15
CA SER A 21 -27.09 -23.17 -33.46
C SER A 21 -26.55 -21.96 -34.23
N THR A 22 -25.23 -21.85 -34.43
CA THR A 22 -24.61 -20.66 -35.06
C THR A 22 -23.92 -20.95 -36.40
N GLN A 23 -24.30 -22.04 -37.08
CA GLN A 23 -23.81 -22.43 -38.41
C GLN A 23 -24.34 -21.53 -39.56
N LYS A 24 -24.66 -20.25 -39.32
CA LYS A 24 -25.24 -19.39 -40.39
C LYS A 24 -24.72 -17.96 -40.55
N ASP A 25 -23.84 -17.44 -39.70
CA ASP A 25 -23.35 -16.07 -39.90
C ASP A 25 -21.84 -16.01 -40.08
N MET A 26 -21.39 -16.12 -41.33
CA MET A 26 -20.00 -15.93 -41.82
C MET A 26 -19.38 -14.57 -41.40
N ARG A 27 -20.17 -13.66 -40.82
CA ARG A 27 -19.75 -12.36 -40.28
C ARG A 27 -19.20 -12.40 -38.85
N THR A 28 -19.38 -13.48 -38.10
CA THR A 28 -18.93 -13.61 -36.70
C THR A 28 -17.55 -14.26 -36.56
N ILE A 29 -17.08 -14.96 -37.59
CA ILE A 29 -15.74 -15.57 -37.67
C ILE A 29 -14.60 -14.54 -37.52
N PRO A 30 -14.61 -13.36 -38.17
CA PRO A 30 -13.53 -12.38 -37.98
C PRO A 30 -13.54 -11.74 -36.59
N VAL A 31 -14.70 -11.66 -35.91
CA VAL A 31 -14.82 -11.13 -34.54
C VAL A 31 -14.22 -12.10 -33.51
N LEU A 32 -14.47 -13.39 -33.68
CA LEU A 32 -13.88 -14.43 -32.83
C LEU A 32 -12.35 -14.55 -33.02
N LEU A 33 -11.85 -14.38 -34.25
CA LEU A 33 -10.40 -14.33 -34.52
C LEU A 33 -9.73 -13.08 -33.91
N LEU A 34 -10.40 -11.92 -33.92
CA LEU A 34 -9.91 -10.69 -33.31
C LEU A 34 -9.79 -10.79 -31.77
N ILE A 35 -10.77 -11.42 -31.11
CA ILE A 35 -10.74 -11.61 -29.64
C ILE A 35 -9.63 -12.60 -29.23
N ALA A 36 -9.40 -13.65 -30.02
CA ALA A 36 -8.30 -14.58 -29.79
C ALA A 36 -6.91 -13.92 -29.92
N ILE A 37 -6.72 -13.00 -30.86
CA ILE A 37 -5.44 -12.27 -31.05
C ILE A 37 -5.17 -11.30 -29.89
N ILE A 38 -6.19 -10.64 -29.33
CA ILE A 38 -6.04 -9.73 -28.17
C ILE A 38 -5.63 -10.52 -26.91
N SER A 39 -6.05 -11.78 -26.80
CA SER A 39 -5.75 -12.66 -25.66
C SER A 39 -4.28 -13.08 -25.60
N PHE A 40 -3.55 -13.05 -26.72
CA PHE A 40 -2.12 -13.36 -26.77
C PHE A 40 -1.20 -12.17 -26.47
N TYR A 41 -1.70 -10.92 -26.55
CA TYR A 41 -0.91 -9.72 -26.21
C TYR A 41 -1.01 -9.32 -24.73
N ALA A 42 -1.93 -9.91 -23.96
CA ALA A 42 -2.14 -9.57 -22.55
C ALA A 42 -1.10 -10.17 -21.59
N CYS A 43 -0.18 -11.01 -22.09
CA CYS A 43 0.89 -11.60 -21.29
C CYS A 43 2.24 -11.30 -21.94
N GLN A 44 2.64 -10.03 -21.96
CA GLN A 44 4.06 -9.72 -22.00
C GLN A 44 4.62 -10.00 -20.60
N PRO A 45 5.66 -10.85 -20.45
CA PRO A 45 6.42 -10.87 -19.21
C PRO A 45 6.95 -9.45 -19.04
N THR A 46 6.50 -8.75 -17.99
CA THR A 46 7.17 -7.52 -17.56
C THR A 46 8.60 -7.93 -17.29
N SER A 47 9.51 -7.55 -18.19
CA SER A 47 10.93 -7.55 -17.91
C SER A 47 11.06 -6.55 -16.78
N ASP A 48 11.00 -7.07 -15.55
CA ASP A 48 11.42 -6.36 -14.37
C ASP A 48 12.88 -6.06 -14.65
N LYS A 49 13.12 -4.85 -15.17
CA LYS A 49 14.46 -4.33 -15.33
C LYS A 49 14.97 -4.34 -13.92
N GLY A 50 15.79 -5.34 -13.60
CA GLY A 50 16.38 -5.50 -12.28
C GLY A 50 16.82 -4.13 -11.81
N HIS A 51 16.02 -3.55 -10.92
CA HIS A 51 16.35 -2.30 -10.32
C HIS A 51 17.49 -2.72 -9.40
N HIS A 52 18.71 -2.53 -9.88
CA HIS A 52 19.84 -2.32 -9.00
C HIS A 52 19.44 -1.07 -8.22
N HIS A 53 18.66 -1.27 -7.16
CA HIS A 53 18.48 -0.30 -6.11
C HIS A 53 19.90 -0.12 -5.62
N ASN A 54 20.54 0.96 -6.07
CA ASN A 54 21.75 1.41 -5.43
C ASN A 54 21.32 1.58 -3.96
N LEU A 55 21.80 0.70 -3.09
CA LEU A 55 21.56 0.74 -1.64
C LEU A 55 22.04 2.07 -1.01
N TYR A 56 22.61 2.94 -1.84
CA TYR A 56 23.08 4.27 -1.51
C TYR A 56 22.05 5.38 -1.80
N GLU A 57 21.06 5.16 -2.68
CA GLU A 57 20.07 6.19 -3.03
C GLU A 57 18.82 6.14 -2.13
N SER A 58 18.58 5.03 -1.41
CA SER A 58 17.44 4.87 -0.51
C SER A 58 17.68 5.31 0.94
N VAL A 59 18.94 5.61 1.33
CA VAL A 59 19.33 5.95 2.72
C VAL A 59 19.48 7.46 2.94
N PHE A 60 18.88 8.31 2.09
CA PHE A 60 18.93 9.75 2.34
C PHE A 60 17.90 10.16 3.42
N ASN A 61 18.32 10.08 4.68
CA ASN A 61 17.63 10.63 5.84
C ASN A 61 18.48 11.77 6.43
N PRO A 62 18.33 13.02 5.94
CA PRO A 62 19.16 14.11 6.41
C PRO A 62 18.90 14.36 7.91
N PRO A 63 19.95 14.71 8.68
CA PRO A 63 19.77 15.09 10.07
C PRO A 63 18.88 16.34 10.17
N ALA A 64 18.10 16.44 11.25
CA ALA A 64 17.27 17.61 11.52
C ALA A 64 18.14 18.87 11.73
N GLU A 65 17.55 20.04 11.57
CA GLU A 65 18.21 21.31 11.88
C GLU A 65 18.69 21.32 13.35
N GLY A 66 19.95 21.71 13.55
CA GLY A 66 20.58 21.73 14.88
C GLY A 66 21.05 20.37 15.41
N PHE A 67 20.96 19.29 14.63
CA PHE A 67 21.46 17.98 15.05
C PHE A 67 23.00 17.98 15.18
N ASN A 68 23.50 17.56 16.35
CA ASN A 68 24.94 17.48 16.62
C ASN A 68 25.50 16.14 16.14
N LEU A 69 25.92 16.09 14.88
CA LEU A 69 26.47 14.88 14.26
C LEU A 69 27.79 14.44 14.92
N GLU A 70 28.66 15.39 15.29
CA GLU A 70 30.00 15.11 15.82
C GLU A 70 29.98 14.49 17.23
N ALA A 71 29.03 14.91 18.07
CA ALA A 71 28.86 14.37 19.42
C ALA A 71 27.95 13.14 19.48
N SER A 72 27.37 12.72 18.35
CA SER A 72 26.45 11.59 18.29
C SER A 72 27.20 10.28 18.00
N ASP A 73 26.75 9.19 18.63
CA ASP A 73 27.26 7.85 18.36
C ASP A 73 26.86 7.39 16.94
N SER A 74 27.82 6.89 16.17
CA SER A 74 27.61 6.53 14.76
C SER A 74 26.71 5.31 14.58
N ILE A 75 26.68 4.38 15.54
CA ILE A 75 25.77 3.23 15.52
C ILE A 75 24.35 3.70 15.79
N ALA A 76 24.16 4.64 16.72
CA ALA A 76 22.85 5.22 16.98
C ALA A 76 22.27 5.94 15.75
N ILE A 77 23.10 6.71 15.04
CA ILE A 77 22.71 7.36 13.78
C ILE A 77 22.30 6.31 12.74
N ALA A 78 23.15 5.29 12.51
CA ALA A 78 22.87 4.24 11.54
C ALA A 78 21.59 3.44 11.89
N LEU A 79 21.32 3.23 13.18
CA LEU A 79 20.10 2.58 13.63
C LEU A 79 18.87 3.45 13.34
N ALA A 80 18.93 4.76 13.61
CA ALA A 80 17.85 5.69 13.27
C ALA A 80 17.55 5.71 11.77
N ASP A 81 18.60 5.71 10.93
CA ASP A 81 18.45 5.65 9.47
C ASP A 81 17.83 4.32 9.02
N SER A 82 18.20 3.21 9.65
CA SER A 82 17.59 1.91 9.35
C SER A 82 16.10 1.85 9.69
N VAL A 83 15.68 2.49 10.79
CA VAL A 83 14.26 2.61 11.17
C VAL A 83 13.50 3.46 10.16
N MET A 84 14.08 4.60 9.75
CA MET A 84 13.48 5.44 8.71
C MET A 84 13.34 4.71 7.39
N GLN A 85 14.36 3.96 6.97
CA GLN A 85 14.33 3.13 5.78
C GLN A 85 13.25 2.04 5.87
N ALA A 86 13.16 1.34 7.00
CA ALA A 86 12.16 0.30 7.24
C ALA A 86 10.72 0.87 7.28
N SER A 87 10.58 2.13 7.65
CA SER A 87 9.29 2.86 7.67
C SER A 87 8.84 3.34 6.28
N GLY A 88 9.56 2.99 5.21
CA GLY A 88 9.27 3.43 3.84
C GLY A 88 10.16 4.58 3.34
N GLY A 89 11.13 5.02 4.14
CA GLY A 89 12.10 6.06 3.80
C GLY A 89 11.63 7.49 4.09
N ARG A 90 12.56 8.44 3.94
CA ARG A 90 12.37 9.87 4.22
C ARG A 90 11.14 10.45 3.53
N LYS A 91 11.02 10.25 2.21
CA LYS A 91 9.89 10.75 1.42
C LYS A 91 8.54 10.22 1.92
N ALA A 92 8.45 8.92 2.21
CA ALA A 92 7.20 8.33 2.69
C ALA A 92 6.80 8.92 4.05
N TRP A 93 7.77 9.15 4.94
CA TRP A 93 7.50 9.85 6.19
C TRP A 93 7.04 11.28 5.96
N ASP A 94 7.72 12.04 5.10
CA ASP A 94 7.39 13.45 4.85
C ASP A 94 5.97 13.59 4.27
N ASP A 95 5.62 12.72 3.33
CA ASP A 95 4.28 12.63 2.73
C ASP A 95 3.22 12.02 3.67
N THR A 96 3.60 11.47 4.83
CA THR A 96 2.64 10.91 5.79
C THR A 96 1.80 12.03 6.38
N HIS A 97 0.49 11.96 6.12
CA HIS A 97 -0.47 12.96 6.57
C HIS A 97 -1.00 12.66 7.98
N TYR A 98 -1.45 11.42 8.24
CA TYR A 98 -2.05 11.04 9.50
C TYR A 98 -1.27 9.94 10.20
N VAL A 99 -1.03 10.09 11.49
CA VAL A 99 -0.46 9.05 12.37
C VAL A 99 -1.46 8.79 13.50
N SER A 100 -1.87 7.53 13.65
CA SER A 100 -2.82 7.14 14.69
C SER A 100 -2.28 5.99 15.51
N TRP A 101 -2.50 6.04 16.83
CA TRP A 101 -2.13 4.96 17.73
C TRP A 101 -3.04 4.92 18.94
N ASN A 102 -3.08 3.76 19.58
CA ASN A 102 -3.91 3.52 20.75
C ASN A 102 -3.04 2.99 21.89
N PHE A 103 -3.23 3.57 23.07
CA PHE A 103 -2.55 3.11 24.28
C PHE A 103 -3.46 2.15 25.05
N PHE A 104 -3.46 0.88 24.62
CA PHE A 104 -4.12 -0.24 25.30
C PHE A 104 -5.62 0.00 25.63
N GLY A 105 -6.34 0.71 24.76
CA GLY A 105 -7.75 1.04 24.92
C GLY A 105 -8.04 2.27 25.78
N PHE A 106 -7.08 2.75 26.57
CA PHE A 106 -7.28 3.88 27.49
C PHE A 106 -7.37 5.23 26.77
N ARG A 107 -6.64 5.38 25.68
CA ARG A 107 -6.68 6.59 24.84
C ARG A 107 -6.27 6.28 23.41
N THR A 108 -6.92 6.95 22.46
CA THR A 108 -6.52 6.95 21.04
C THR A 108 -6.02 8.34 20.69
N LEU A 109 -4.91 8.41 19.94
CA LEU A 109 -4.37 9.66 19.42
C LEU A 109 -4.39 9.62 17.90
N LEU A 110 -4.78 10.72 17.29
CA LEU A 110 -4.68 10.96 15.86
C LEU A 110 -3.94 12.28 15.65
N TRP A 111 -2.77 12.23 15.05
CA TRP A 111 -1.99 13.39 14.65
C TRP A 111 -2.19 13.65 13.16
N ASP A 112 -2.67 14.83 12.82
CA ASP A 112 -2.57 15.42 11.49
C ASP A 112 -1.22 16.16 11.38
N LYS A 113 -0.27 15.56 10.65
CA LYS A 113 1.08 16.09 10.45
C LYS A 113 1.11 17.36 9.60
N TYR A 114 0.09 17.61 8.78
CA TYR A 114 0.09 18.76 7.87
C TYR A 114 -0.42 20.01 8.58
N THR A 115 -1.39 19.85 9.47
CA THR A 115 -1.96 20.96 10.22
C THR A 115 -1.44 21.06 11.66
N ASN A 116 -0.68 20.08 12.13
CA ASN A 116 -0.15 19.96 13.49
C ASN A 116 -1.20 19.87 14.60
N TRP A 117 -2.42 19.45 14.25
CA TRP A 117 -3.46 19.12 15.22
C TRP A 117 -3.33 17.68 15.72
N VAL A 118 -3.50 17.50 17.02
CA VAL A 118 -3.60 16.20 17.67
C VAL A 118 -4.96 16.06 18.32
N ARG A 119 -5.71 15.04 17.93
CA ARG A 119 -6.94 14.62 18.60
C ARG A 119 -6.63 13.51 19.59
N LEU A 120 -7.08 13.67 20.82
CA LEU A 120 -6.99 12.67 21.88
C LEU A 120 -8.40 12.25 22.29
N ASP A 121 -8.70 10.98 22.17
CA ASP A 121 -9.94 10.37 22.65
C ASP A 121 -9.68 9.63 23.96
N PHE A 122 -10.48 9.92 24.98
CA PHE A 122 -10.49 9.26 26.29
C PHE A 122 -11.84 8.54 26.49
N PRO A 123 -11.96 7.26 26.07
CA PRO A 123 -13.24 6.56 26.06
C PRO A 123 -13.89 6.45 27.44
N SER A 124 -13.09 6.21 28.49
CA SER A 124 -13.57 6.06 29.86
C SER A 124 -14.26 7.30 30.41
N ASP A 125 -13.85 8.49 29.96
CA ASP A 125 -14.34 9.77 30.44
C ASP A 125 -15.33 10.43 29.46
N SER A 126 -15.60 9.78 28.32
CA SER A 126 -16.35 10.34 27.19
C SER A 126 -15.81 11.71 26.78
N LEU A 127 -14.48 11.88 26.81
CA LEU A 127 -13.80 13.15 26.62
C LEU A 127 -12.97 13.13 25.34
N VAL A 128 -13.01 14.23 24.60
CA VAL A 128 -12.16 14.47 23.44
C VAL A 128 -11.39 15.76 23.65
N ALA A 129 -10.08 15.71 23.47
CA ALA A 129 -9.22 16.89 23.45
C ALA A 129 -8.64 17.11 22.05
N LEU A 130 -8.55 18.37 21.64
CA LEU A 130 -7.82 18.81 20.45
C LEU A 130 -6.68 19.71 20.90
N VAL A 131 -5.46 19.46 20.42
CA VAL A 131 -4.26 20.22 20.77
C VAL A 131 -3.54 20.63 19.49
N GLN A 132 -3.16 21.90 19.36
CA GLN A 132 -2.30 22.40 18.30
C GLN A 132 -0.85 22.40 18.76
N ILE A 133 0.04 21.67 18.07
CA ILE A 133 1.42 21.50 18.52
C ILE A 133 2.22 22.80 18.44
N ASP A 134 2.01 23.60 17.39
CA ASP A 134 2.84 24.79 17.15
C ASP A 134 2.56 25.92 18.15
N SER A 135 1.29 26.18 18.47
CA SER A 135 0.89 27.25 19.40
C SER A 135 0.66 26.76 20.83
N LEU A 136 0.58 25.44 21.04
CA LEU A 136 0.18 24.80 22.30
C LEU A 136 -1.25 25.17 22.76
N ASP A 137 -2.09 25.64 21.85
CA ASP A 137 -3.51 25.88 22.10
C ASP A 137 -4.30 24.57 22.09
N GLY A 138 -5.49 24.56 22.69
CA GLY A 138 -6.35 23.39 22.64
C GLY A 138 -7.80 23.63 23.02
N LYS A 139 -8.62 22.60 22.80
CA LYS A 139 -10.04 22.56 23.16
C LYS A 139 -10.38 21.20 23.77
N VAL A 140 -11.24 21.21 24.77
CA VAL A 140 -11.76 19.99 25.41
C VAL A 140 -13.27 19.94 25.21
N MET A 141 -13.76 18.77 24.80
CA MET A 141 -15.17 18.46 24.59
C MET A 141 -15.53 17.27 25.47
N LYS A 142 -16.65 17.39 26.19
CA LYS A 142 -17.17 16.38 27.12
C LYS A 142 -18.68 16.35 27.02
#